data_AF-A0A954EWL5-F1
#
_entry.id   AF-A0A954EWL5-F1
#
_cell.length_a   1.000
_cell.length_b   1.000
_cell.length_c   1.000
_cell.angle_alpha   90.00
_cell.angle_beta   90.00
_cell.angle_gamma   90.00
#
_symmetry.space_group_name_H-M   'P 1'
#
loop_
_entity.id
_entity.type
_entity.pdbx_description
1 polymer ?
#
loop_
_entity_poly.entity_id
_entity_poly.type
_entity_poly.pdbx_seq_one_letter_code
_entity_poly.pdbx_strand_id
1 'polypeptide(L)'
;MSVFRFLLALTVVVPVIHSSNVAVAQRKRQTGQSQVAKNLPDLKTPEDKMRFLEMIRYSFPAMRTRGAAYTSKDLDQALETYVSRATKTPFSELIDDETFIRRVSLDATGQIPDRDAILNFVADKNSDKRSKLIDDL
;
A
#
# COMPACT_ATOMS: atom_id res chain seq x y z
N MET A 1 15.49 -51.65 -45.91
CA MET A 1 15.32 -51.74 -44.44
C MET A 1 15.72 -50.39 -43.86
N SER A 2 14.76 -49.51 -43.55
CA SER A 2 14.17 -49.35 -42.21
C SER A 2 15.29 -49.17 -41.15
N VAL A 3 15.40 -48.07 -40.40
CA VAL A 3 14.32 -47.37 -39.69
C VAL A 3 14.75 -45.94 -39.35
N PHE A 4 13.87 -44.97 -39.60
CA PHE A 4 13.91 -43.60 -39.08
C PHE A 4 13.81 -43.63 -37.55
N ARG A 5 14.73 -42.98 -36.82
CA ARG A 5 14.60 -42.74 -35.38
C ARG A 5 14.10 -41.31 -35.16
N PHE A 6 12.78 -41.20 -34.97
CA PHE A 6 12.11 -40.03 -34.39
C PHE A 6 12.47 -39.95 -32.91
N LEU A 7 13.17 -38.90 -32.49
CA LEU A 7 13.37 -38.58 -31.08
C LEU A 7 12.28 -37.59 -30.65
N LEU A 8 11.28 -38.12 -29.96
CA LEU A 8 10.15 -37.38 -29.38
C LEU A 8 10.66 -36.51 -28.22
N ALA A 9 10.81 -35.21 -28.44
CA ALA A 9 11.11 -34.25 -27.37
C ALA A 9 9.83 -33.95 -26.58
N LEU A 10 9.63 -34.68 -25.48
CA LEU A 10 8.61 -34.40 -24.48
C LEU A 10 9.09 -33.23 -23.60
N THR A 11 8.78 -31.99 -23.98
CA THR A 11 8.97 -30.83 -23.09
C THR A 11 7.66 -30.56 -22.35
N VAL A 12 7.72 -30.79 -21.05
CA VAL A 12 6.64 -30.56 -20.10
C VAL A 12 6.37 -29.07 -20.01
N VAL A 13 5.10 -28.72 -20.23
CA VAL A 13 4.52 -27.39 -20.06
C VAL A 13 4.70 -26.93 -18.60
N VAL A 14 5.43 -25.83 -18.39
CA VAL A 14 5.38 -25.08 -17.12
C VAL A 14 4.41 -23.92 -17.33
N PRO A 15 3.19 -23.94 -16.76
CA PRO A 15 2.34 -22.78 -16.80
C PRO A 15 2.94 -21.71 -15.88
N VAL A 16 3.29 -20.57 -16.47
CA VAL A 16 3.60 -19.34 -15.74
C VAL A 16 2.34 -18.92 -15.00
N ILE A 17 2.30 -19.18 -13.70
CA ILE A 17 1.24 -18.70 -12.81
C ILE A 17 1.57 -17.23 -12.50
N HIS A 18 1.10 -16.32 -13.36
CA HIS A 18 0.93 -14.92 -12.95
C HIS A 18 -0.26 -14.88 -11.97
N SER A 19 0.04 -14.84 -10.67
CA SER A 19 -0.95 -14.59 -9.62
C SER A 19 -0.61 -13.28 -8.91
N SER A 20 -1.11 -12.18 -9.45
CA SER A 20 -1.33 -10.93 -8.72
C SER A 20 -2.82 -10.59 -8.77
N ASN A 21 -3.65 -11.54 -8.32
CA ASN A 21 -4.90 -11.17 -7.70
C ASN A 21 -4.54 -10.49 -6.38
N VAL A 22 -4.33 -9.17 -6.39
CA VAL A 22 -4.69 -8.38 -5.22
C VAL A 22 -6.19 -8.48 -5.13
N ALA A 23 -6.65 -9.59 -4.53
CA ALA A 23 -7.96 -9.66 -3.98
C ALA A 23 -7.99 -8.52 -2.96
N VAL A 24 -8.57 -7.38 -3.38
CA VAL A 24 -9.24 -6.50 -2.45
C VAL A 24 -10.06 -7.45 -1.62
N ALA A 25 -9.64 -7.68 -0.38
CA ALA A 25 -10.40 -8.46 0.56
C ALA A 25 -11.72 -7.69 0.71
N GLN A 26 -12.67 -8.01 -0.15
CA GLN A 26 -14.07 -7.85 0.14
C GLN A 26 -14.18 -8.66 1.41
N ARG A 27 -14.15 -7.97 2.57
CA ARG A 27 -14.70 -8.51 3.79
C ARG A 27 -16.10 -8.89 3.37
N LYS A 28 -16.28 -10.17 3.01
CA LYS A 28 -17.56 -10.83 2.96
C LYS A 28 -18.14 -10.47 4.30
N ARG A 29 -19.07 -9.52 4.32
CA ARG A 29 -19.84 -9.19 5.52
C ARG A 29 -20.40 -10.54 5.89
N GLN A 30 -19.77 -11.17 6.89
CA GLN A 30 -20.32 -12.34 7.50
C GLN A 30 -21.63 -11.81 8.06
N THR A 31 -22.73 -12.11 7.37
CA THR A 31 -24.06 -12.13 7.94
C THR A 31 -24.12 -13.29 8.93
N GLY A 32 -23.15 -13.35 9.85
CA GLY A 32 -23.30 -14.01 11.11
C GLY A 32 -24.24 -13.09 11.88
N GLN A 33 -25.43 -13.59 12.18
CA GLN A 33 -26.33 -12.97 13.12
C GLN A 33 -25.56 -12.81 14.43
N SER A 34 -24.97 -11.64 14.65
CA SER A 34 -24.48 -11.28 15.98
C SER A 34 -25.73 -10.97 16.78
N GLN A 35 -26.28 -12.03 17.40
CA GLN A 35 -27.31 -11.91 18.40
C GLN A 35 -26.70 -11.17 19.59
N VAL A 36 -26.70 -9.85 19.51
CA VAL A 36 -26.72 -8.98 20.67
C VAL A 36 -27.91 -8.06 20.50
N ALA A 37 -29.10 -8.64 20.59
CA ALA A 37 -30.26 -7.88 21.02
C ALA A 37 -30.10 -7.59 22.52
N LYS A 38 -29.12 -6.77 22.90
CA LYS A 38 -29.10 -6.14 24.21
C LYS A 38 -29.81 -4.81 24.07
N ASN A 39 -31.13 -4.84 24.26
CA ASN A 39 -32.00 -3.70 24.56
C ASN A 39 -31.47 -2.35 24.08
N LEU A 40 -31.47 -2.14 22.77
CA LEU A 40 -31.29 -0.79 22.24
C LEU A 40 -32.59 -0.01 22.54
N PRO A 41 -32.51 1.22 23.08
CA PRO A 41 -33.68 2.06 23.26
C PRO A 41 -34.35 2.39 21.92
N ASP A 42 -35.67 2.49 21.90
CA ASP A 42 -36.46 2.85 20.72
C ASP A 42 -36.26 4.34 20.40
N LEU A 43 -35.85 4.68 19.17
CA LEU A 43 -35.42 6.03 18.76
C LEU A 43 -36.44 6.70 17.85
N LYS A 44 -37.69 6.78 18.30
CA LYS A 44 -38.79 7.35 17.51
C LYS A 44 -38.76 8.87 17.47
N THR A 45 -38.36 9.50 18.57
CA THR A 45 -38.33 10.97 18.69
C THR A 45 -36.91 11.54 18.52
N PRO A 46 -36.76 12.81 18.12
CA PRO A 46 -35.48 13.51 18.15
C PRO A 46 -34.82 13.50 19.55
N GLU A 47 -35.63 13.53 20.60
CA GLU A 47 -35.19 13.55 21.99
C GLU A 47 -34.55 12.21 22.38
N ASP A 48 -35.14 11.09 21.95
CA ASP A 48 -34.60 9.75 22.18
C ASP A 48 -33.23 9.59 21.53
N LYS A 49 -33.05 10.16 20.33
CA LYS A 49 -31.76 10.19 19.62
C LYS A 49 -30.72 10.97 20.42
N MET A 50 -31.08 12.13 20.97
CA MET A 50 -30.17 12.93 21.79
C MET A 50 -29.77 12.21 23.07
N ARG A 51 -30.72 11.54 23.74
CA ARG A 51 -30.46 10.71 24.93
C ARG A 51 -29.56 9.52 24.63
N PHE A 52 -29.76 8.89 23.48
CA PHE A 52 -28.92 7.78 23.05
C PHE A 52 -27.50 8.24 22.70
N LEU A 53 -27.35 9.40 22.03
CA LEU A 53 -26.05 10.02 21.77
C LEU A 53 -25.33 10.38 23.07
N GLU A 54 -26.07 10.88 24.07
CA GLU A 54 -25.55 11.15 25.40
C GLU A 54 -25.05 9.86 26.09
N MET A 55 -25.86 8.79 26.08
CA MET A 55 -25.48 7.48 26.63
C MET A 55 -24.24 6.91 25.95
N ILE A 56 -24.19 6.97 24.62
CA ILE A 56 -23.06 6.55 23.81
C ILE A 56 -21.80 7.34 24.22
N ARG A 57 -21.90 8.67 24.32
CA ARG A 57 -20.80 9.55 24.70
C ARG A 57 -20.22 9.21 26.07
N TYR A 58 -21.07 8.87 27.04
CA TYR A 58 -20.63 8.43 28.37
C TYR A 58 -20.03 7.02 28.40
N SER A 59 -20.52 6.12 27.55
CA SER A 59 -20.07 4.72 27.50
C SER A 59 -18.83 4.46 26.63
N PHE A 60 -18.44 5.41 25.78
CA PHE A 60 -17.28 5.21 24.92
C PHE A 60 -16.01 5.16 25.76
N PRO A 61 -15.23 4.06 25.70
CA PRO A 61 -13.87 4.11 26.19
C PRO A 61 -13.14 5.13 25.33
N ALA A 62 -12.75 6.27 25.92
CA ALA A 62 -11.82 7.19 25.29
C ALA A 62 -10.51 6.44 25.10
N MET A 63 -10.36 5.79 23.95
CA MET A 63 -9.13 5.11 23.57
C MET A 63 -8.10 6.21 23.38
N ARG A 64 -7.33 6.49 24.45
CA ARG A 64 -6.20 7.41 24.37
C ARG A 64 -5.22 6.75 23.41
N THR A 65 -5.25 7.16 22.15
CA THR A 65 -4.17 6.84 21.22
C THR A 65 -2.95 7.56 21.79
N ARG A 66 -2.03 6.80 22.39
CA ARG A 66 -0.76 7.38 22.82
C ARG A 66 -0.04 7.78 21.54
N GLY A 67 0.08 9.08 21.32
CA GLY A 67 0.81 9.72 20.21
C GLY A 67 0.81 8.88 18.93
N ALA A 68 -0.20 9.04 18.08
CA ALA A 68 -0.13 8.51 16.73
C ALA A 68 1.07 9.16 16.04
N ALA A 69 2.21 8.46 16.03
CA ALA A 69 3.38 8.88 15.26
C ALA A 69 3.00 8.70 13.80
N TYR A 70 2.86 9.81 13.10
CA TYR A 70 2.59 9.79 11.66
C TYR A 70 3.90 9.47 10.96
N THR A 71 4.00 8.27 10.40
CA THR A 71 5.21 7.83 9.69
C THR A 71 5.11 8.18 8.20
N SER A 72 6.23 8.17 7.49
CA SER A 72 6.24 8.37 6.02
C SER A 72 5.34 7.34 5.31
N LYS A 73 5.29 6.10 5.82
CA LYS A 73 4.42 5.06 5.27
C LYS A 73 2.92 5.40 5.40
N ASP A 74 2.52 6.02 6.51
CA ASP A 74 1.13 6.45 6.71
C ASP A 74 0.76 7.57 5.74
N LEU A 75 1.70 8.47 5.45
CA LEU A 75 1.56 9.51 4.44
C LEU A 75 1.39 8.91 3.04
N ASP A 76 2.26 7.97 2.64
CA ASP A 76 2.20 7.32 1.32
C ASP A 76 0.86 6.58 1.13
N GLN A 77 0.40 5.84 2.13
CA GLN A 77 -0.88 5.15 2.09
C GLN A 77 -2.07 6.11 1.96
N ALA A 78 -2.01 7.26 2.66
CA ALA A 78 -3.03 8.29 2.52
C ALA A 78 -3.02 8.88 1.10
N LEU A 79 -1.85 9.23 0.57
CA LEU A 79 -1.70 9.77 -0.78
C LEU A 79 -2.25 8.82 -1.85
N GLU A 80 -1.88 7.54 -1.80
CA GLU A 80 -2.38 6.52 -2.73
C GLU A 80 -3.92 6.44 -2.67
N THR A 81 -4.49 6.49 -1.46
CA THR A 81 -5.93 6.48 -1.25
C THR A 81 -6.62 7.71 -1.84
N TYR A 82 -6.05 8.91 -1.65
CA TYR A 82 -6.66 10.15 -2.10
C TYR A 82 -6.52 10.36 -3.61
N VAL A 83 -5.34 10.11 -4.18
CA VAL A 83 -5.08 10.29 -5.62
C VAL A 83 -5.97 9.36 -6.45
N SER A 84 -6.00 8.07 -6.11
CA SER A 84 -6.82 7.09 -6.82
C SER A 84 -8.32 7.46 -6.81
N ARG A 85 -8.81 8.06 -5.72
CA ARG A 85 -10.20 8.52 -5.60
C ARG A 85 -10.47 9.83 -6.36
N ALA A 86 -9.52 10.77 -6.36
CA ALA A 86 -9.73 12.11 -6.86
C ALA A 86 -9.54 12.25 -8.38
N THR A 87 -8.53 11.58 -8.95
CA THR A 87 -8.09 11.87 -10.34
C THR A 87 -8.43 10.77 -11.34
N LYS A 88 -8.93 9.60 -10.89
CA LYS A 88 -9.08 8.38 -11.71
C LYS A 88 -7.77 7.88 -12.33
N THR A 89 -6.63 8.47 -11.97
CA THR A 89 -5.30 8.06 -12.41
C THR A 89 -4.70 7.14 -11.35
N PRO A 90 -4.07 6.01 -11.73
CA PRO A 90 -3.34 5.18 -10.78
C PRO A 90 -2.19 5.96 -10.16
N PHE A 91 -1.81 5.57 -8.95
CA PHE A 91 -0.61 6.10 -8.31
C PHE A 91 0.64 5.67 -9.10
N SER A 92 1.68 6.51 -9.11
CA SER A 92 2.90 6.20 -9.85
C SER A 92 3.59 4.97 -9.27
N GLU A 93 4.14 4.13 -10.15
CA GLU A 93 5.00 3.03 -9.73
C GLU A 93 6.31 3.55 -9.15
N LEU A 94 6.98 2.69 -8.37
CA LEU A 94 8.31 2.96 -7.85
C LEU A 94 9.32 2.97 -9.00
N ILE A 95 10.13 4.02 -9.05
CA ILE A 95 11.21 4.16 -10.03
C ILE A 95 12.45 3.36 -9.62
N ASP A 96 13.25 2.97 -10.61
CA ASP A 96 14.54 2.31 -10.42
C ASP A 96 15.61 3.27 -9.84
N ASP A 97 16.74 2.72 -9.44
CA ASP A 97 17.81 3.48 -8.79
C ASP A 97 18.53 4.47 -9.72
N GLU A 98 18.67 4.17 -11.01
CA GLU A 98 19.29 5.08 -11.98
C GLU A 98 18.41 6.32 -12.20
N THR A 99 17.11 6.11 -12.35
CA THR A 99 16.13 7.19 -12.47
C THR A 99 16.03 7.98 -11.17
N PHE A 100 16.06 7.31 -10.02
CA PHE A 100 15.97 7.94 -8.70
C PHE A 100 17.10 8.94 -8.47
N ILE A 101 18.37 8.54 -8.59
CA ILE A 101 19.51 9.42 -8.30
C ILE A 101 19.53 10.65 -9.21
N ARG A 102 19.15 10.50 -10.49
CA ARG A 102 19.09 11.63 -11.44
C ARG A 102 18.01 12.62 -11.05
N ARG A 103 16.81 12.15 -10.69
CA ARG A 103 15.68 13.01 -10.34
C ARG A 103 15.87 13.68 -9.00
N VAL A 104 16.26 12.94 -7.96
CA VAL A 104 16.42 13.54 -6.63
C VAL A 104 17.52 14.61 -6.64
N SER A 105 18.65 14.37 -7.32
CA SER A 105 19.72 15.37 -7.43
C SER A 105 19.23 16.60 -8.20
N LEU A 106 18.63 16.42 -9.37
CA LEU A 106 18.18 17.54 -10.22
C LEU A 106 17.04 18.33 -9.55
N ASP A 107 16.04 17.65 -9.01
CA ASP A 107 14.85 18.28 -8.48
C ASP A 107 15.10 18.94 -7.12
N ALA A 108 16.00 18.40 -6.28
CA ALA A 108 16.34 18.98 -4.99
C ALA A 108 17.45 20.04 -5.06
N THR A 109 18.49 19.84 -5.89
CA THR A 109 19.68 20.70 -5.92
C THR A 109 19.84 21.50 -7.21
N GLY A 110 19.09 21.17 -8.27
CA GLY A 110 19.26 21.77 -9.60
C GLY A 110 20.48 21.25 -10.37
N GLN A 111 21.19 20.23 -9.86
CA GLN A 111 22.41 19.69 -10.46
C GLN A 111 22.25 18.21 -10.83
N ILE A 112 22.90 17.79 -11.92
CA ILE A 112 22.92 16.40 -12.38
C ILE A 112 24.09 15.68 -11.67
N PRO A 113 23.91 14.45 -11.17
CA PRO A 113 24.97 13.71 -10.52
C PRO A 113 26.06 13.31 -11.52
N ASP A 114 27.31 13.28 -11.06
CA ASP A 114 28.42 12.78 -11.88
C ASP A 114 28.30 11.26 -12.12
N ARG A 115 28.95 10.78 -13.18
CA ARG A 115 28.93 9.39 -13.61
C ARG A 115 29.32 8.44 -12.48
N ASP A 116 30.38 8.73 -11.75
CA ASP A 116 30.88 7.86 -10.70
C ASP A 116 29.90 7.80 -9.51
N ALA A 117 29.22 8.91 -9.20
CA ALA A 117 28.18 8.93 -8.18
C ALA A 117 26.99 8.02 -8.57
N ILE A 118 26.56 8.07 -9.84
CA ILE A 118 25.51 7.17 -10.35
C ILE A 118 25.94 5.71 -10.23
N LEU A 119 27.14 5.36 -10.69
CA LEU A 119 27.63 3.98 -10.68
C LEU A 119 27.77 3.44 -9.25
N ASN A 120 28.35 4.23 -8.35
CA ASN A 120 28.51 3.86 -6.96
C ASN A 120 27.15 3.70 -6.28
N PHE A 121 26.22 4.61 -6.53
CA PHE A 121 24.87 4.52 -6.00
C PHE A 121 24.18 3.25 -6.50
N VAL A 122 24.12 2.99 -7.81
CA VAL A 122 23.43 1.82 -8.38
C VAL A 122 24.04 0.50 -7.87
N ALA A 123 25.37 0.45 -7.69
CA ALA A 123 26.05 -0.72 -7.17
C ALA A 123 25.82 -0.98 -5.67
N ASP A 124 25.47 0.05 -4.89
CA ASP A 124 25.16 -0.09 -3.47
C ASP A 124 23.87 -0.91 -3.26
N LYS A 125 23.95 -1.92 -2.41
CA LYS A 125 22.84 -2.82 -2.06
C LYS A 125 22.22 -2.50 -0.71
N ASN A 126 22.65 -1.43 -0.05
CA ASN A 126 22.09 -1.05 1.23
C ASN A 126 20.62 -0.66 1.08
N SER A 127 19.76 -1.19 1.96
CA SER A 127 18.32 -0.91 1.96
C SER A 127 18.01 0.56 2.27
N ASP A 128 18.92 1.28 2.93
CA ASP A 128 18.75 2.68 3.32
C ASP A 128 19.50 3.68 2.40
N LYS A 129 20.13 3.21 1.31
CA LYS A 129 20.95 4.02 0.40
C LYS A 129 20.24 5.28 -0.11
N ARG A 130 18.92 5.20 -0.36
CA ARG A 130 18.11 6.32 -0.86
C ARG A 130 17.96 7.40 0.19
N SER A 131 17.74 7.02 1.46
CA SER A 131 17.65 7.97 2.57
C SER A 131 18.99 8.63 2.81
N LYS A 132 20.08 7.87 2.83
CA LYS A 132 21.44 8.41 2.97
C LYS A 132 21.79 9.41 1.89
N LEU A 133 21.50 9.09 0.62
CA LEU A 133 21.71 10.02 -0.49
C LEU A 133 20.94 11.32 -0.27
N ILE A 134 19.67 11.26 0.18
CA ILE A 134 18.87 12.46 0.46
C ILE A 134 19.49 13.30 1.58
N ASP A 135 20.01 12.66 2.64
CA ASP A 135 20.64 13.36 3.76
C ASP A 135 21.96 14.06 3.35
N ASP A 136 22.60 13.60 2.28
CA ASP A 136 23.87 14.12 1.75
C ASP A 136 23.71 15.24 0.67
N LEU A 137 22.49 15.50 0.19
CA LEU A 137 22.18 16.51 -0.86
C LEU A 137 21.87 17.89 -0.28
#